data_AF-A0A1R2CP37-F1
#
_entry.id   AF-A0A1R2CP37-F1
#
_cell.length_a   1.000
_cell.length_b   1.000
_cell.length_c   1.000
_cell.angle_alpha   90.00
_cell.angle_beta   90.00
_cell.angle_gamma   90.00
#
_symmetry.space_group_name_H-M   'P 1'
#
loop_
_entity.id
_entity.type
_entity.pdbx_description
1 polymer ?
#
loop_
_entity_poly.entity_id
_entity_poly.type
_entity_poly.pdbx_seq_one_letter_code
_entity_poly.pdbx_strand_id
1 'polypeptide(L)'
;MTSNINDENNIELESPRNLIFERLQTEYGEEEEILEYELIGAELKKWAEFALALLTMLVILQIRIFCDLSLSYSVIPFIIHECKVIASAYFLYKANHSNKINIIKILLPALGNLFFYSLLIAYFETKAFNFTILILPLFLFNIIAIFMRDKAYSQCQSFSNIYFFCGNWVKIITILSIGLKLDGFTNWSWVGILWPVWITLCFLCIMSIGGLLVTIGSICAFYYKESHAGDLLSSLWFFYTSTGASISLCILLVTLLNNSTSFPYLWMIIYLFMFLIITYALNDNLVRWWRLFFSSNEQISLPSNSISGRLPLPQSQESHYRRIINAVKLPPQALVRLSSTYFQPIERLHINKITRTFSDEIRDKKVDFAHLRSLSTPGNEIARVAKRNGSDLSFLEKKCSICFENECNAVLMECGHGAICSRCAEILLNNKGKCHICRGEISQVLKIRVEADKVLSVVGVGIKVNAESF
;
A
#
# COMPACT_ATOMS: atom_id res chain seq x y z
N MET A 1 -35.35 -54.06 53.40
CA MET A 1 -36.47 -54.32 52.47
C MET A 1 -37.07 -52.98 52.10
N THR A 2 -37.34 -52.80 50.79
CA THR A 2 -38.07 -51.69 50.10
C THR A 2 -37.44 -50.29 50.15
N SER A 3 -36.69 -49.82 49.14
CA SER A 3 -37.06 -49.41 47.76
C SER A 3 -37.95 -48.16 47.69
N ASN A 4 -37.42 -47.01 47.24
CA ASN A 4 -37.74 -46.43 45.93
C ASN A 4 -37.28 -44.96 45.75
N ILE A 5 -36.54 -44.76 44.66
CA ILE A 5 -36.75 -43.75 43.60
C ILE A 5 -36.73 -42.28 44.02
N ASN A 6 -35.64 -41.61 43.64
CA ASN A 6 -35.66 -40.29 43.01
C ASN A 6 -34.35 -40.08 42.23
N ASP A 7 -34.29 -40.67 41.05
CA ASP A 7 -33.36 -40.28 39.99
C ASP A 7 -34.01 -39.11 39.23
N GLU A 8 -33.68 -37.88 39.62
CA GLU A 8 -33.97 -36.69 38.81
C GLU A 8 -32.84 -36.46 37.82
N ASN A 9 -33.24 -36.59 36.55
CA ASN A 9 -32.48 -36.37 35.32
C ASN A 9 -31.68 -35.06 35.32
N ASN A 10 -30.37 -35.14 35.57
CA ASN A 10 -29.42 -34.14 35.09
C ASN A 10 -29.11 -34.41 33.62
N ILE A 11 -29.92 -33.85 32.74
CA ILE A 11 -29.59 -33.69 31.32
C ILE A 11 -28.49 -32.63 31.27
N GLU A 12 -27.24 -33.07 31.17
CA GLU A 12 -26.13 -32.22 30.74
C GLU A 12 -26.48 -31.66 29.36
N LEU A 13 -26.91 -30.39 29.34
CA LEU A 13 -26.97 -29.62 28.10
C LEU A 13 -25.53 -29.53 27.58
N GLU A 14 -25.22 -30.33 26.56
CA GLU A 14 -24.03 -30.17 25.75
C GLU A 14 -23.92 -28.69 25.33
N SER A 15 -22.93 -28.00 25.90
CA SER A 15 -22.53 -26.66 25.50
C SER A 15 -22.46 -26.61 23.98
N PRO A 16 -23.12 -25.63 23.31
CA PRO A 16 -23.07 -25.53 21.87
C PRO A 16 -21.60 -25.46 21.45
N ARG A 17 -21.19 -26.45 20.64
CA ARG A 17 -19.86 -26.53 20.04
C ARG A 17 -19.44 -25.13 19.63
N ASN A 18 -18.32 -24.67 20.16
CA ASN A 18 -17.59 -23.52 19.67
C ASN A 18 -17.25 -23.79 18.20
N LEU A 19 -18.18 -23.48 17.30
CA LEU A 19 -17.94 -23.32 15.88
C LEU A 19 -17.03 -22.09 15.77
N ILE A 20 -15.73 -22.33 15.95
CA ILE A 20 -14.69 -21.44 15.49
C ILE A 20 -14.94 -21.35 13.99
N PHE A 21 -15.58 -20.27 13.56
CA PHE A 21 -15.53 -19.83 12.17
C PHE A 21 -14.06 -19.51 11.91
N GLU A 22 -13.26 -20.53 11.60
CA GLU A 22 -12.05 -20.36 10.82
C GLU A 22 -12.51 -19.67 9.55
N ARG A 23 -12.27 -18.36 9.54
CA ARG A 23 -12.45 -17.51 8.38
C ARG A 23 -11.66 -18.21 7.28
N LEU A 24 -12.33 -18.83 6.32
CA LEU A 24 -11.69 -19.36 5.12
C LEU A 24 -10.78 -18.25 4.62
N GLN A 25 -9.46 -18.47 4.71
CA GLN A 25 -8.48 -17.60 4.07
C GLN A 25 -8.83 -17.65 2.60
N THR A 26 -9.59 -16.64 2.17
CA THR A 26 -9.85 -16.44 0.76
C THR A 26 -8.50 -16.07 0.16
N GLU A 27 -8.13 -16.71 -0.95
CA GLU A 27 -6.92 -16.46 -1.74
C GLU A 27 -6.61 -14.96 -1.91
N TYR A 28 -7.65 -14.11 -1.98
CA TYR A 28 -7.57 -12.65 -1.98
C TYR A 28 -6.86 -12.00 -0.79
N GLY A 29 -6.97 -12.57 0.42
CA GLY A 29 -6.31 -12.02 1.61
C GLY A 29 -4.80 -12.21 1.55
N GLU A 30 -4.34 -13.36 1.04
CA GLU A 30 -2.90 -13.65 0.94
C GLU A 30 -2.22 -12.75 -0.10
N GLU A 31 -2.87 -12.43 -1.21
CA GLU A 31 -2.34 -11.51 -2.23
C GLU A 31 -2.16 -10.07 -1.70
N GLU A 32 -3.13 -9.56 -0.94
CA GLU A 32 -3.04 -8.22 -0.32
C GLU A 32 -1.90 -8.16 0.71
N GLU A 33 -1.74 -9.21 1.52
CA GLU A 33 -0.62 -9.28 2.47
C GLU A 33 0.73 -9.27 1.78
N ILE A 34 0.92 -10.09 0.74
CA ILE A 34 2.18 -10.16 -0.01
C ILE A 34 2.52 -8.78 -0.60
N LEU A 35 1.54 -8.07 -1.14
CA LEU A 35 1.73 -6.72 -1.70
C LEU A 35 2.20 -5.72 -0.64
N GLU A 36 1.66 -5.79 0.59
CA GLU A 36 2.10 -4.93 1.71
C GLU A 36 3.57 -5.20 2.10
N TYR A 37 3.97 -6.47 2.19
CA TYR A 37 5.36 -6.85 2.49
C TYR A 37 6.34 -6.32 1.44
N GLU A 38 6.01 -6.49 0.16
CA GLU A 38 6.84 -5.98 -0.94
C GLU A 38 6.96 -4.45 -0.89
N LEU A 39 5.86 -3.76 -0.60
CA LEU A 39 5.84 -2.30 -0.53
C LEU A 39 6.68 -1.77 0.65
N ILE A 40 6.56 -2.37 1.84
CA ILE A 40 7.36 -2.02 3.01
C ILE A 40 8.84 -2.31 2.76
N GLY A 41 9.16 -3.48 2.20
CA GLY A 41 10.54 -3.85 1.84
C GLY A 41 11.15 -2.90 0.81
N ALA A 42 10.36 -2.47 -0.18
CA ALA A 42 10.80 -1.49 -1.17
C ALA A 42 11.08 -0.12 -0.53
N GLU A 43 10.27 0.32 0.44
CA GLU A 43 10.56 1.53 1.20
C GLU A 43 11.87 1.39 2.00
N LEU A 44 12.03 0.36 2.84
CA LEU A 44 13.27 0.14 3.61
C LEU A 44 14.53 0.11 2.72
N LYS A 45 14.43 -0.49 1.53
CA LYS A 45 15.51 -0.49 0.54
C LYS A 45 15.88 0.94 0.08
N LYS A 46 14.91 1.82 -0.16
CA LYS A 46 15.18 3.24 -0.50
C LYS A 46 15.98 3.94 0.60
N TRP A 47 15.61 3.73 1.86
CA TRP A 47 16.32 4.29 3.01
C TRP A 47 17.76 3.79 3.11
N ALA A 48 17.98 2.49 2.91
CA ALA A 48 19.32 1.89 2.90
C ALA A 48 20.17 2.44 1.73
N GLU A 49 19.59 2.59 0.54
CA GLU A 49 20.30 3.15 -0.62
C GLU A 49 20.70 4.62 -0.41
N PHE A 50 19.83 5.42 0.23
CA PHE A 50 20.16 6.79 0.60
C PHE A 50 21.27 6.83 1.67
N ALA A 51 21.20 5.98 2.69
CA ALA A 51 22.24 5.86 3.71
C ALA A 51 23.60 5.43 3.12
N LEU A 52 23.61 4.57 2.10
CA LEU A 52 24.82 4.19 1.36
C LEU A 52 25.42 5.38 0.58
N ALA A 53 24.58 6.18 -0.08
CA ALA A 53 25.04 7.40 -0.76
C ALA A 53 25.64 8.42 0.24
N LEU A 54 25.02 8.56 1.41
CA LEU A 54 25.54 9.41 2.49
C LEU A 54 26.87 8.88 3.05
N LEU A 55 26.97 7.57 3.31
CA LEU A 55 28.20 6.93 3.78
C LEU A 55 29.36 7.16 2.81
N THR A 56 29.14 6.89 1.53
CA THR A 56 30.16 7.05 0.49
C THR A 56 30.58 8.52 0.33
N MET A 57 29.66 9.47 0.43
CA MET A 57 30.00 10.89 0.45
C MET A 57 30.91 11.26 1.64
N LEU A 58 30.58 10.80 2.85
CA LEU A 58 31.39 11.10 4.04
C LEU A 58 32.77 10.47 3.97
N VAL A 59 32.89 9.26 3.42
CA VAL A 59 34.18 8.61 3.18
C VAL A 59 35.01 9.46 2.21
N ILE A 60 34.42 9.95 1.11
CA ILE A 60 35.13 10.84 0.17
C ILE A 60 35.54 12.15 0.86
N LEU A 61 34.68 12.76 1.69
CA LEU A 61 35.03 13.95 2.46
C LEU A 61 36.18 13.69 3.45
N GLN A 62 36.22 12.52 4.08
CA GLN A 62 37.29 12.15 4.99
C GLN A 62 38.60 11.90 4.24
N ILE A 63 38.57 11.25 3.07
CA ILE A 63 39.74 11.06 2.20
C ILE A 63 40.25 12.41 1.69
N ARG A 64 39.35 13.34 1.35
CA ARG A 64 39.72 14.69 0.93
C ARG A 64 40.62 15.40 1.96
N ILE A 65 40.34 15.24 3.26
CA ILE A 65 41.18 15.84 4.32
C ILE A 65 42.62 15.33 4.25
N PHE A 66 42.87 14.13 3.71
CA PHE A 66 44.21 13.53 3.60
C PHE A 66 44.86 13.68 2.23
N CYS A 67 44.07 13.75 1.15
CA CYS A 67 44.56 13.64 -0.22
C CYS A 67 44.34 14.91 -1.07
N ASP A 68 43.90 16.02 -0.49
CA ASP A 68 43.64 17.30 -1.18
C ASP A 68 42.73 17.17 -2.43
N LEU A 69 41.78 16.24 -2.40
CA LEU A 69 40.80 16.07 -3.48
C LEU A 69 39.88 17.29 -3.61
N SER A 70 39.47 17.61 -4.84
CA SER A 70 38.45 18.64 -5.08
C SER A 70 37.15 18.30 -4.35
N LEU A 71 36.51 19.32 -3.79
CA LEU A 71 35.25 19.14 -3.05
C LEU A 71 34.11 18.65 -3.97
N SER A 72 34.21 18.88 -5.28
CA SER A 72 33.25 18.42 -6.28
C SER A 72 33.06 16.89 -6.27
N TYR A 73 34.11 16.12 -5.98
CA TYR A 73 34.02 14.65 -5.90
C TYR A 73 33.08 14.14 -4.80
N SER A 74 32.91 14.90 -3.71
CA SER A 74 32.01 14.51 -2.61
C SER A 74 30.53 14.49 -3.02
N VAL A 75 30.17 15.17 -4.11
CA VAL A 75 28.79 15.28 -4.60
C VAL A 75 28.39 14.09 -5.49
N ILE A 76 29.37 13.39 -6.07
CA ILE A 76 29.15 12.31 -7.04
C ILE A 76 28.23 11.19 -6.51
N PRO A 77 28.39 10.69 -5.26
CA PRO A 77 27.50 9.64 -4.77
C PRO A 77 26.02 10.03 -4.77
N PHE A 78 25.70 11.29 -4.47
CA PHE A 78 24.33 11.77 -4.53
C PHE A 78 23.82 11.89 -5.97
N ILE A 79 24.66 12.32 -6.92
CA ILE A 79 24.29 12.33 -8.35
C ILE A 79 23.96 10.92 -8.83
N ILE A 80 24.80 9.93 -8.48
CA ILE A 80 24.54 8.52 -8.83
C ILE A 80 23.22 8.03 -8.22
N HIS A 81 22.96 8.38 -6.96
CA HIS A 81 21.70 8.05 -6.29
C HIS A 81 20.48 8.65 -7.01
N GLU A 82 20.49 9.94 -7.34
CA GLU A 82 19.39 10.59 -8.05
C GLU A 82 19.19 10.00 -9.47
N CYS A 83 20.27 9.73 -10.20
CA CYS A 83 20.19 9.05 -11.49
C CYS A 83 19.53 7.67 -11.38
N LYS A 84 19.82 6.92 -10.31
CA LYS A 84 19.19 5.63 -10.04
C LYS A 84 17.71 5.78 -9.72
N VAL A 85 17.31 6.79 -8.94
CA VAL A 85 15.90 7.10 -8.66
C VAL A 85 15.16 7.41 -9.96
N ILE A 86 15.73 8.25 -10.83
CA ILE A 86 15.17 8.60 -12.14
C ILE A 86 15.03 7.36 -13.03
N ALA A 87 16.06 6.51 -13.09
CA ALA A 87 16.02 5.27 -13.86
C ALA A 87 14.92 4.32 -13.34
N SER A 88 14.79 4.17 -12.02
CA SER A 88 13.75 3.33 -11.42
C SER A 88 12.33 3.82 -11.73
N ALA A 89 12.11 5.14 -11.68
CA ALA A 89 10.84 5.75 -12.03
C ALA A 89 10.52 5.57 -13.53
N TYR A 90 11.53 5.65 -14.40
CA TYR A 90 11.37 5.39 -15.83
C TYR A 90 11.00 3.92 -16.13
N PHE A 91 11.67 2.96 -15.47
CA PHE A 91 11.31 1.55 -15.62
C PHE A 91 9.89 1.26 -15.13
N LEU A 92 9.48 1.86 -14.01
CA LEU A 92 8.11 1.72 -13.50
C LEU A 92 7.07 2.29 -14.47
N TYR A 93 7.36 3.44 -15.09
CA TYR A 93 6.52 4.02 -16.13
C TYR A 93 6.35 3.08 -17.32
N LYS A 94 7.45 2.48 -17.78
CA LYS A 94 7.44 1.55 -18.91
C LYS A 94 6.68 0.26 -18.59
N ALA A 95 6.81 -0.25 -17.36
CA ALA A 95 6.22 -1.52 -16.97
C ALA A 95 4.70 -1.42 -16.75
N ASN A 96 4.21 -0.37 -16.08
CA ASN A 96 2.87 -0.39 -15.52
C ASN A 96 1.85 0.56 -16.17
N HIS A 97 2.19 1.29 -17.25
CA HIS A 97 1.35 2.37 -17.80
C HIS A 97 0.70 3.24 -16.70
N SER A 98 1.40 3.39 -15.58
CA SER A 98 0.83 3.91 -14.35
C SER A 98 0.48 5.39 -14.50
N ASN A 99 -0.38 5.90 -13.62
CA ASN A 99 -0.74 7.31 -13.52
C ASN A 99 0.49 8.22 -13.71
N LYS A 100 0.54 8.93 -14.85
CA LYS A 100 1.65 9.83 -15.24
C LYS A 100 2.01 10.82 -14.13
N ILE A 101 1.02 11.23 -13.34
CA ILE A 101 1.16 12.17 -12.23
C ILE A 101 2.13 11.63 -11.16
N ASN A 102 2.04 10.34 -10.80
CA ASN A 102 2.87 9.77 -9.74
C ASN A 102 4.35 9.70 -10.14
N ILE A 103 4.62 9.41 -11.41
CA ILE A 103 5.99 9.39 -11.94
C ILE A 103 6.57 10.81 -11.98
N ILE A 104 5.79 11.79 -12.42
CA ILE A 104 6.22 13.20 -12.42
C ILE A 104 6.59 13.65 -11.00
N LYS A 105 5.82 13.25 -9.98
CA LYS A 105 6.16 13.58 -8.58
C LYS A 105 7.48 13.00 -8.10
N ILE A 106 7.87 11.82 -8.59
CA ILE A 106 9.16 11.21 -8.22
C ILE A 106 10.29 11.87 -9.00
N LEU A 107 10.08 12.11 -10.29
CA LEU A 107 11.10 12.71 -11.17
C LEU A 107 11.41 14.16 -10.81
N LEU A 108 10.40 14.94 -10.42
CA LEU A 108 10.53 16.38 -10.25
C LEU A 108 11.51 16.76 -9.12
N PRO A 109 11.41 16.22 -7.89
CA PRO A 109 12.43 16.44 -6.85
C PRO A 109 13.81 15.92 -7.24
N ALA A 110 13.89 14.77 -7.92
CA ALA A 110 15.17 14.17 -8.32
C ALA A 110 15.91 15.05 -9.35
N LEU A 111 15.19 15.61 -10.32
CA LEU A 111 15.73 16.59 -11.27
C LEU A 111 16.16 17.88 -10.57
N GLY A 112 15.38 18.35 -9.61
CA GLY A 112 15.76 19.51 -8.79
C GLY A 112 17.06 19.29 -8.01
N ASN A 113 17.23 18.10 -7.40
CA ASN A 113 18.45 17.70 -6.72
C ASN A 113 19.64 17.59 -7.70
N LEU A 114 19.46 16.97 -8.86
CA LEU A 114 20.51 16.83 -9.88
C LEU A 114 21.01 18.20 -10.38
N PHE A 115 20.09 19.13 -10.64
CA PHE A 115 20.43 20.46 -11.08
C PHE A 115 21.15 21.25 -9.97
N PHE A 116 20.70 21.11 -8.72
CA PHE A 116 21.42 21.66 -7.57
C PHE A 116 22.85 21.13 -7.45
N TYR A 117 23.04 19.80 -7.53
CA TYR A 117 24.37 19.19 -7.46
C TYR A 117 25.27 19.63 -8.60
N SER A 118 24.72 19.78 -9.81
CA SER A 118 25.47 20.28 -10.97
C SER A 118 25.94 21.73 -10.76
N LEU A 119 25.05 22.60 -10.24
CA LEU A 119 25.42 23.96 -9.89
C LEU A 119 26.42 24.01 -8.72
N LEU A 120 26.30 23.13 -7.74
CA LEU A 120 27.22 23.03 -6.61
C LEU A 120 28.64 22.65 -7.06
N ILE A 121 28.76 21.72 -8.01
CA ILE A 121 30.04 21.39 -8.65
C ILE A 121 30.59 22.63 -9.38
N ALA A 122 29.76 23.29 -10.20
CA ALA A 122 30.18 24.49 -10.91
C ALA A 122 30.60 25.63 -9.96
N TYR A 123 29.96 25.77 -8.79
CA TYR A 123 30.35 26.72 -7.75
C TYR A 123 31.74 26.42 -7.19
N PHE A 124 32.03 25.16 -6.87
CA PHE A 124 33.34 24.78 -6.33
C PHE A 124 34.47 24.98 -7.32
N GLU A 125 34.24 24.75 -8.61
CA GLU A 125 35.28 24.87 -9.65
C GLU A 125 35.47 26.32 -10.15
N THR A 126 34.39 27.08 -10.34
CA THR A 126 34.47 28.41 -10.98
C THR A 126 34.34 29.58 -10.02
N LYS A 127 33.71 29.41 -8.86
CA LYS A 127 33.36 30.48 -7.90
C LYS A 127 32.67 31.70 -8.53
N ALA A 128 32.04 31.53 -9.70
CA ALA A 128 31.57 32.65 -10.52
C ALA A 128 30.24 33.26 -10.05
N PHE A 129 29.52 32.60 -9.16
CA PHE A 129 28.18 33.00 -8.71
C PHE A 129 28.01 32.83 -7.20
N ASN A 130 27.11 33.63 -6.64
CA ASN A 130 26.76 33.61 -5.21
C ASN A 130 26.17 32.25 -4.80
N PHE A 131 26.50 31.79 -3.59
CA PHE A 131 26.05 30.49 -3.09
C PHE A 131 24.51 30.45 -2.94
N THR A 132 23.90 31.58 -2.61
CA THR A 132 22.43 31.71 -2.50
C THR A 132 21.67 31.31 -3.77
N ILE A 133 22.26 31.49 -4.96
CA ILE A 133 21.63 31.12 -6.25
C ILE A 133 21.48 29.60 -6.37
N LEU A 134 22.35 28.81 -5.72
CA LEU A 134 22.31 27.36 -5.76
C LEU A 134 20.98 26.79 -5.26
N ILE A 135 20.31 27.47 -4.33
CA ILE A 135 19.10 26.95 -3.66
C ILE A 135 17.85 27.07 -4.52
N LEU A 136 17.84 28.00 -5.47
CA LEU A 136 16.65 28.31 -6.29
C LEU A 136 16.01 27.06 -6.92
N PRO A 137 16.77 26.13 -7.54
CA PRO A 137 16.21 24.93 -8.15
C PRO A 137 15.63 23.98 -7.09
N LEU A 138 16.37 23.71 -5.99
CA LEU A 138 15.83 22.88 -4.91
C LEU A 138 14.49 23.43 -4.41
N PHE A 139 14.41 24.72 -4.17
CA PHE A 139 13.22 25.38 -3.67
C PHE A 139 12.05 25.31 -4.67
N LEU A 140 12.27 25.68 -5.93
CA LEU A 140 11.23 25.67 -6.97
C LEU A 140 10.66 24.27 -7.20
N PHE A 141 11.52 23.26 -7.37
CA PHE A 141 11.08 21.89 -7.64
C PHE A 141 10.34 21.29 -6.44
N ASN A 142 10.73 21.60 -5.20
CA ASN A 142 10.00 21.15 -4.01
C ASN A 142 8.65 21.87 -3.83
N ILE A 143 8.54 23.16 -4.15
CA ILE A 143 7.26 23.86 -4.14
C ILE A 143 6.28 23.25 -5.12
N ILE A 144 6.71 22.99 -6.36
CA ILE A 144 5.85 22.37 -7.38
C ILE A 144 5.41 20.97 -6.90
N ALA A 145 6.30 20.22 -6.23
CA ALA A 145 5.96 18.92 -5.66
C ALA A 145 4.85 18.99 -4.59
N ILE A 146 4.77 20.07 -3.78
CA ILE A 146 3.69 20.27 -2.79
C ILE A 146 2.32 20.35 -3.45
N PHE A 147 2.22 21.09 -4.57
CA PHE A 147 0.94 21.29 -5.27
C PHE A 147 0.42 20.00 -5.92
N MET A 148 1.28 19.02 -6.13
CA MET A 148 0.93 17.73 -6.72
C MET A 148 0.33 16.82 -5.64
N ARG A 149 -0.93 17.06 -5.24
CA ARG A 149 -1.65 16.29 -4.21
C ARG A 149 -1.63 14.79 -4.51
N ASP A 150 -1.31 13.97 -3.51
CA ASP A 150 -1.29 12.51 -3.63
C ASP A 150 -2.44 11.83 -2.89
N LYS A 151 -2.87 10.69 -3.44
CA LYS A 151 -3.56 9.66 -2.67
C LYS A 151 -2.51 8.62 -2.35
N ALA A 152 -1.95 8.68 -1.14
CA ALA A 152 -1.05 7.63 -0.67
C ALA A 152 -1.82 6.30 -0.62
N TYR A 153 -1.22 5.23 -1.14
CA TYR A 153 -1.84 3.91 -1.17
C TYR A 153 -1.74 3.20 0.19
N SER A 154 -0.70 3.48 0.97
CA SER A 154 -0.49 2.91 2.30
C SER A 154 0.01 3.94 3.32
N GLN A 155 -0.23 3.66 4.60
CA GLN A 155 0.24 4.50 5.71
C GLN A 155 1.78 4.55 5.77
N CYS A 156 2.46 3.42 5.50
CA CYS A 156 3.91 3.35 5.46
C CYS A 156 4.51 4.26 4.37
N GLN A 157 3.96 4.21 3.16
CA GLN A 157 4.42 5.07 2.07
C GLN A 157 4.14 6.55 2.38
N SER A 158 2.99 6.84 2.99
CA SER A 158 2.67 8.20 3.44
C SER A 158 3.69 8.70 4.47
N PHE A 159 4.03 7.88 5.47
CA PHE A 159 5.04 8.21 6.48
C PHE A 159 6.42 8.45 5.86
N SER A 160 6.87 7.54 4.98
CA SER A 160 8.13 7.68 4.24
C SER A 160 8.18 8.99 3.44
N ASN A 161 7.10 9.28 2.68
CA ASN A 161 6.99 10.50 1.90
C ASN A 161 7.02 11.77 2.78
N ILE A 162 6.30 11.77 3.91
CA ILE A 162 6.32 12.89 4.86
C ILE A 162 7.72 13.11 5.41
N TYR A 163 8.42 12.03 5.78
CA TYR A 163 9.78 12.14 6.30
C TYR A 163 10.75 12.74 5.27
N PHE A 164 10.78 12.20 4.04
CA PHE A 164 11.65 12.74 2.98
C PHE A 164 11.28 14.18 2.62
N PHE A 165 9.99 14.51 2.65
CA PHE A 165 9.51 15.88 2.46
C PHE A 165 10.05 16.83 3.54
N CYS A 166 9.85 16.50 4.83
CA CYS A 166 10.37 17.29 5.94
C CYS A 166 11.90 17.41 5.88
N GLY A 167 12.60 16.31 5.60
CA GLY A 167 14.05 16.28 5.45
C GLY A 167 14.56 17.18 4.32
N ASN A 168 13.87 17.20 3.18
CA ASN A 168 14.21 18.11 2.08
C ASN A 168 14.04 19.58 2.45
N TRP A 169 13.00 19.94 3.22
CA TRP A 169 12.83 21.31 3.70
C TRP A 169 13.90 21.72 4.71
N VAL A 170 14.24 20.84 5.65
CA VAL A 170 15.37 21.08 6.58
C VAL A 170 16.66 21.30 5.78
N LYS A 171 16.93 20.46 4.77
CA LYS A 171 18.08 20.59 3.86
C LYS A 171 18.08 21.96 3.18
N ILE A 172 16.97 22.37 2.56
CA ILE A 172 16.85 23.65 1.86
C ILE A 172 17.11 24.83 2.82
N ILE A 173 16.48 24.84 3.99
CA ILE A 173 16.62 25.94 4.96
C ILE A 173 18.05 25.99 5.51
N THR A 174 18.68 24.84 5.72
CA THR A 174 20.09 24.75 6.17
C THR A 174 21.03 25.30 5.10
N ILE A 175 20.89 24.87 3.84
CA ILE A 175 21.71 25.35 2.73
C ILE A 175 21.50 26.86 2.53
N LEU A 176 20.26 27.35 2.65
CA LEU A 176 19.95 28.78 2.60
C LEU A 176 20.65 29.57 3.69
N SER A 177 20.59 29.09 4.93
CA SER A 177 21.24 29.76 6.07
C SER A 177 22.76 29.80 5.89
N ILE A 178 23.36 28.69 5.43
CA ILE A 178 24.80 28.63 5.10
C ILE A 178 25.13 29.58 3.96
N GLY A 179 24.31 29.61 2.90
CA GLY A 179 24.51 30.49 1.75
C GLY A 179 24.48 31.97 2.11
N LEU A 180 23.49 32.38 2.91
CA LEU A 180 23.38 33.75 3.40
C LEU A 180 24.60 34.17 4.23
N LYS A 181 25.24 33.24 4.95
CA LYS A 181 26.48 33.51 5.66
C LYS A 181 27.65 33.64 4.70
N LEU A 182 27.82 32.66 3.80
CA LEU A 182 28.96 32.62 2.88
C LEU A 182 28.99 33.82 1.93
N ASP A 183 27.82 34.31 1.52
CA ASP A 183 27.69 35.50 0.66
C ASP A 183 27.76 36.83 1.46
N GLY A 184 27.93 36.79 2.79
CA GLY A 184 28.11 37.98 3.62
C GLY A 184 26.82 38.74 3.96
N PHE A 185 25.64 38.18 3.69
CA PHE A 185 24.35 38.83 4.03
C PHE A 185 24.04 38.80 5.53
N THR A 186 24.64 37.89 6.30
CA THR A 186 24.37 37.75 7.75
C THR A 186 25.65 37.66 8.59
N ASN A 187 25.64 38.33 9.74
CA ASN A 187 26.74 38.32 10.71
C ASN A 187 26.59 37.28 11.83
N TRP A 188 25.64 36.35 11.70
CA TRP A 188 25.38 35.34 12.74
C TRP A 188 26.57 34.40 12.93
N SER A 189 26.71 33.84 14.13
CA SER A 189 27.69 32.78 14.41
C SER A 189 27.27 31.46 13.73
N TRP A 190 28.22 30.56 13.49
CA TRP A 190 27.95 29.23 12.92
C TRP A 190 26.92 28.44 13.73
N VAL A 191 26.91 28.61 15.05
CA VAL A 191 25.90 28.01 15.93
C VAL A 191 24.50 28.52 15.58
N GLY A 192 24.33 29.82 15.32
CA GLY A 192 23.05 30.43 14.94
C GLY A 192 22.62 30.07 13.51
N ILE A 193 23.57 29.92 12.58
CA ILE A 193 23.27 29.54 11.18
C ILE A 193 22.74 28.11 11.08
N LEU A 194 23.23 27.21 11.93
CA LEU A 194 22.86 25.80 11.94
C LEU A 194 21.59 25.50 12.76
N TRP A 195 20.76 26.52 13.07
CA TRP A 195 19.49 26.36 13.79
C TRP A 195 18.54 25.27 13.23
N PRO A 196 18.40 25.03 11.91
CA PRO A 196 17.51 23.98 11.43
C PRO A 196 18.05 22.58 11.76
N VAL A 197 19.38 22.45 11.83
CA VAL A 197 20.04 21.20 12.24
C VAL A 197 19.81 20.95 13.73
N TRP A 198 19.87 21.98 14.57
CA TRP A 198 19.57 21.86 16.01
C TRP A 198 18.12 21.44 16.26
N ILE A 199 17.15 21.98 15.51
CA ILE A 199 15.76 21.54 15.58
C ILE A 199 15.62 20.07 15.21
N THR A 200 16.33 19.65 14.14
CA THR A 200 16.34 18.25 13.72
C THR A 200 16.95 17.34 14.80
N LEU A 201 18.03 17.79 15.45
CA LEU A 201 18.64 17.07 16.57
C LEU A 201 17.66 16.93 17.74
N CYS A 202 16.93 17.99 18.11
CA CYS A 202 15.90 17.92 19.15
C CYS A 202 14.81 16.90 18.80
N PHE A 203 14.34 16.88 17.55
CA PHE A 203 13.37 15.88 17.10
C PHE A 203 13.92 14.46 17.19
N LEU A 204 15.18 14.23 16.77
CA LEU A 204 15.84 12.93 16.90
C LEU A 204 15.97 12.48 18.36
N CYS A 205 16.25 13.40 19.28
CA CYS A 205 16.28 13.10 20.73
C CYS A 205 14.90 12.73 21.29
N ILE A 206 13.82 13.36 20.81
CA ILE A 206 12.46 12.96 21.20
C ILE A 206 12.15 11.56 20.66
N MET A 207 12.51 11.30 19.41
CA MET A 207 12.35 9.99 18.79
C MET A 207 13.18 8.91 19.48
N SER A 208 14.38 9.22 19.99
CA SER A 208 15.19 8.26 20.74
C SER A 208 14.58 7.92 22.10
N ILE A 209 13.96 8.89 22.79
CA ILE A 209 13.18 8.61 24.01
C ILE A 209 11.99 7.70 23.69
N GLY A 210 11.25 7.99 22.61
CA GLY A 210 10.17 7.11 22.14
C GLY A 210 10.65 5.71 21.80
N GLY A 211 11.79 5.59 21.10
CA GLY A 211 12.43 4.32 20.79
C GLY A 211 12.85 3.55 22.04
N LEU A 212 13.38 4.24 23.05
CA LEU A 212 13.72 3.63 24.34
C LEU A 212 12.49 3.01 25.01
N LEU A 213 11.37 3.75 25.07
CA LEU A 213 10.14 3.25 25.66
C LEU A 213 9.61 2.01 24.91
N VAL A 214 9.66 2.02 23.58
CA VAL A 214 9.28 0.87 22.75
C VAL A 214 10.19 -0.33 23.03
N THR A 215 11.50 -0.11 23.16
CA THR A 215 12.43 -1.21 23.51
C THR A 215 12.21 -1.77 24.90
N ILE A 216 11.90 -0.93 25.89
CA ILE A 216 11.59 -1.41 27.25
C ILE A 216 10.33 -2.27 27.21
N GLY A 217 9.29 -1.81 26.47
CA GLY A 217 8.06 -2.58 26.27
C GLY A 217 8.32 -3.94 25.61
N SER A 218 9.15 -3.99 24.56
CA SER A 218 9.47 -5.25 23.87
C SER A 218 10.32 -6.19 24.71
N ILE A 219 11.25 -5.67 25.55
CA ILE A 219 12.03 -6.45 26.52
C ILE A 219 11.09 -7.09 27.55
N CYS A 220 10.14 -6.32 28.09
CA CYS A 220 9.14 -6.85 29.02
C CYS A 220 8.30 -7.95 28.37
N ALA A 221 7.76 -7.71 27.18
CA ALA A 221 6.97 -8.71 26.45
C ALA A 221 7.77 -9.99 26.15
N PHE A 222 9.06 -9.84 25.84
CA PHE A 222 9.95 -10.98 25.60
C PHE A 222 10.19 -11.79 26.89
N TYR A 223 10.39 -11.11 28.02
CA TYR A 223 10.55 -11.76 29.32
C TYR A 223 9.30 -12.57 29.73
N TYR A 224 8.10 -12.04 29.44
CA TYR A 224 6.84 -12.75 29.66
C TYR A 224 6.50 -13.79 28.59
N LYS A 225 7.38 -14.02 27.60
CA LYS A 225 7.20 -14.95 26.47
C LYS A 225 5.99 -14.63 25.59
N GLU A 226 5.58 -13.36 25.55
CA GLU A 226 4.48 -12.89 24.70
C GLU A 226 4.95 -12.49 23.30
N SER A 227 6.24 -12.14 23.15
CA SER A 227 6.81 -11.68 21.88
C SER A 227 7.92 -12.59 21.34
N HIS A 228 8.12 -12.55 20.02
CA HIS A 228 9.21 -13.25 19.37
C HIS A 228 10.52 -12.45 19.46
N ALA A 229 11.66 -13.15 19.38
CA ALA A 229 12.99 -12.52 19.40
C ALA A 229 13.19 -11.49 18.26
N GLY A 230 12.51 -11.69 17.12
CA GLY A 230 12.54 -10.75 16.00
C GLY A 230 11.97 -9.38 16.35
N ASP A 231 10.89 -9.32 17.13
CA ASP A 231 10.25 -8.05 17.51
C ASP A 231 11.13 -7.24 18.48
N LEU A 232 11.79 -7.94 19.41
CA LEU A 232 12.80 -7.35 20.29
C LEU A 232 13.95 -6.77 19.45
N LEU A 233 14.47 -7.54 18.50
CA LEU A 233 15.61 -7.12 17.68
C LEU A 233 15.27 -5.92 16.78
N SER A 234 14.06 -5.89 16.21
CA SER A 234 13.55 -4.74 15.44
C SER A 234 13.38 -3.49 16.31
N SER A 235 12.88 -3.62 17.54
CA SER A 235 12.78 -2.49 18.46
C SER A 235 14.16 -1.95 18.87
N LEU A 236 15.13 -2.84 19.12
CA LEU A 236 16.50 -2.45 19.42
C LEU A 236 17.16 -1.73 18.23
N TRP A 237 16.90 -2.19 17.01
CA TRP A 237 17.33 -1.50 15.79
C TRP A 237 16.73 -0.09 15.68
N PHE A 238 15.44 0.09 16.01
CA PHE A 238 14.80 1.40 15.98
C PHE A 238 15.42 2.37 17.00
N PHE A 239 15.69 1.89 18.23
CA PHE A 239 16.38 2.67 19.24
C PHE A 239 17.84 2.99 18.85
N TYR A 240 18.55 2.01 18.29
CA TYR A 240 19.90 2.20 17.76
C TYR A 240 19.92 3.25 16.64
N THR A 241 18.96 3.21 15.73
CA THR A 241 18.87 4.13 14.59
C THR A 241 18.60 5.57 15.06
N SER A 242 17.65 5.76 15.96
CA SER A 242 17.32 7.10 16.48
C SER A 242 18.42 7.68 17.36
N THR A 243 18.96 6.89 18.29
CA THR A 243 20.00 7.33 19.24
C THR A 243 21.37 7.45 18.58
N GLY A 244 21.73 6.51 17.71
CA GLY A 244 22.97 6.55 16.96
C GLY A 244 23.01 7.74 16.00
N ALA A 245 21.90 8.05 15.33
CA ALA A 245 21.80 9.26 14.49
C ALA A 245 21.96 10.56 15.30
N SER A 246 21.33 10.67 16.48
CA SER A 246 21.43 11.88 17.31
C SER A 246 22.84 12.07 17.88
N ILE A 247 23.44 11.01 18.44
CA ILE A 247 24.80 11.07 18.99
C ILE A 247 25.83 11.36 17.89
N SER A 248 25.76 10.65 16.76
CA SER A 248 26.73 10.85 15.66
C SER A 248 26.63 12.24 15.04
N LEU A 249 25.42 12.77 14.86
CA LEU A 249 25.21 14.15 14.40
C LEU A 249 25.71 15.18 15.42
N CYS A 250 25.47 14.97 16.72
CA CYS A 250 25.95 15.86 17.76
C CYS A 250 27.49 15.91 17.79
N ILE A 251 28.16 14.76 17.74
CA ILE A 251 29.62 14.67 17.66
C ILE A 251 30.13 15.40 16.42
N LEU A 252 29.52 15.16 15.24
CA LEU A 252 29.90 15.84 14.00
C LEU A 252 29.79 17.36 14.13
N LEU A 253 28.71 17.88 14.72
CA LEU A 253 28.52 19.32 14.88
C LEU A 253 29.56 19.92 15.83
N VAL A 254 29.85 19.25 16.95
CA VAL A 254 30.86 19.71 17.90
C VAL A 254 32.26 19.70 17.27
N THR A 255 32.62 18.65 16.51
CA THR A 255 33.92 18.57 15.84
C THR A 255 34.07 19.64 14.75
N LEU A 256 33.01 19.89 13.96
CA LEU A 256 32.98 20.94 12.94
C LEU A 256 33.05 22.34 13.54
N LEU A 257 32.39 22.60 14.67
CA LEU A 257 32.39 23.92 15.31
C LEU A 257 33.71 24.23 16.04
N ASN A 258 34.32 23.22 16.65
CA ASN A 258 35.57 23.40 17.39
C ASN A 258 36.82 23.30 16.52
N ASN A 259 36.70 22.93 15.24
CA ASN A 259 37.82 22.66 14.32
C ASN A 259 38.89 21.72 14.91
N SER A 260 38.53 20.86 15.88
CA SER A 260 39.51 20.31 16.82
C SER A 260 40.02 18.90 16.49
N THR A 261 39.65 18.33 15.33
CA THR A 261 39.99 16.93 15.01
C THR A 261 40.40 16.75 13.56
N SER A 262 41.43 15.92 13.33
CA SER A 262 41.83 15.47 11.98
C SER A 262 40.78 14.56 11.31
N PHE A 263 39.85 13.99 12.08
CA PHE A 263 38.86 13.01 11.61
C PHE A 263 37.42 13.40 11.94
N PRO A 264 36.91 14.54 11.42
CA PRO A 264 35.60 15.07 11.81
C PRO A 264 34.44 14.13 11.43
N TYR A 265 34.58 13.30 10.40
CA TYR A 265 33.50 12.46 9.85
C TYR A 265 33.51 11.00 10.34
N LEU A 266 34.57 10.57 11.04
CA LEU A 266 34.81 9.16 11.37
C LEU A 266 33.64 8.48 12.12
N TRP A 267 33.11 9.15 13.14
CA TRP A 267 32.03 8.59 13.97
C TRP A 267 30.73 8.39 13.18
N MET A 268 30.42 9.32 12.27
CA MET A 268 29.24 9.21 11.42
C MET A 268 29.40 8.11 10.35
N ILE A 269 30.62 7.93 9.83
CA ILE A 269 30.96 6.81 8.92
C ILE A 269 30.76 5.46 9.63
N ILE A 270 31.33 5.30 10.82
CA ILE A 270 31.20 4.06 11.61
C ILE A 270 29.72 3.76 11.90
N TYR A 271 28.96 4.78 12.34
CA TYR A 271 27.53 4.64 12.62
C TYR A 271 26.75 4.19 11.38
N LEU A 272 26.91 4.86 10.23
CA LEU A 272 26.19 4.53 9.00
C LEU A 272 26.56 3.16 8.46
N PHE A 273 27.84 2.76 8.56
CA PHE A 273 28.29 1.43 8.18
C PHE A 273 27.61 0.35 9.02
N MET A 274 27.60 0.51 10.35
CA MET A 274 26.91 -0.40 11.26
C MET A 274 25.40 -0.39 11.04
N PHE A 275 24.80 0.78 10.78
CA PHE A 275 23.38 0.91 10.44
C PHE A 275 23.04 0.08 9.20
N LEU A 276 23.83 0.15 8.12
CA LEU A 276 23.59 -0.64 6.90
C LEU A 276 23.71 -2.15 7.15
N ILE A 277 24.75 -2.58 7.88
CA ILE A 277 24.94 -4.00 8.22
C ILE A 277 23.76 -4.53 9.00
N ILE A 278 23.37 -3.84 10.07
CA ILE A 278 22.27 -4.31 10.94
C ILE A 278 20.95 -4.26 10.18
N THR A 279 20.68 -3.20 9.40
CA THR A 279 19.44 -3.09 8.62
C THR A 279 19.31 -4.22 7.60
N TYR A 280 20.40 -4.56 6.90
CA TYR A 280 20.39 -5.67 5.93
C TYR A 280 20.25 -7.03 6.62
N ALA A 281 20.95 -7.25 7.74
CA ALA A 281 20.86 -8.49 8.51
C ALA A 281 19.47 -8.72 9.12
N LEU A 282 18.73 -7.65 9.43
CA LEU A 282 17.42 -7.71 10.06
C LEU A 282 16.25 -7.44 9.11
N ASN A 283 16.49 -7.36 7.80
CA ASN A 283 15.50 -6.88 6.84
C ASN A 283 14.13 -7.58 6.98
N ASP A 284 14.10 -8.90 7.05
CA ASP A 284 12.84 -9.66 7.12
C ASP A 284 12.06 -9.40 8.42
N ASN A 285 12.79 -9.29 9.54
CA ASN A 285 12.20 -8.95 10.84
C ASN A 285 11.70 -7.50 10.86
N LEU A 286 12.40 -6.58 10.20
CA LEU A 286 12.03 -5.17 10.11
C LEU A 286 10.76 -4.99 9.26
N VAL A 287 10.66 -5.68 8.13
CA VAL A 287 9.45 -5.62 7.28
C VAL A 287 8.24 -6.13 8.05
N ARG A 288 8.36 -7.27 8.76
CA ARG A 288 7.29 -7.81 9.60
C ARG A 288 6.91 -6.84 10.73
N TRP A 289 7.90 -6.25 11.39
CA TRP A 289 7.67 -5.31 12.49
C TRP A 289 6.99 -4.01 12.03
N TRP A 290 7.42 -3.45 10.89
CA TRP A 290 6.76 -2.28 10.28
C TRP A 290 5.32 -2.56 9.87
N ARG A 291 5.04 -3.74 9.32
CA ARG A 291 3.67 -4.13 8.97
C ARG A 291 2.77 -4.07 10.20
N LEU A 292 3.19 -4.66 11.32
CA LEU A 292 2.43 -4.63 12.58
C LEU A 292 2.22 -3.19 13.08
N PHE A 293 3.24 -2.34 12.96
CA PHE A 293 3.18 -0.94 13.41
C PHE A 293 2.17 -0.10 12.61
N PHE A 294 2.06 -0.30 11.29
CA PHE A 294 1.15 0.47 10.44
C PHE A 294 -0.24 -0.18 10.27
N SER A 295 -0.34 -1.51 10.37
CA SER A 295 -1.60 -2.25 10.21
C SER A 295 -2.52 -2.16 11.45
N SER A 296 -1.95 -2.00 12.66
CA SER A 296 -2.72 -2.04 13.91
C SER A 296 -3.76 -0.92 14.06
N ASN A 297 -3.65 0.17 13.29
CA ASN A 297 -4.52 1.33 13.42
C ASN A 297 -5.83 1.28 12.61
N GLU A 298 -6.02 0.31 11.71
CA GLU A 298 -7.27 0.25 10.92
C GLU A 298 -8.46 -0.39 11.67
N GLN A 299 -8.28 -0.95 12.86
CA GLN A 299 -9.35 -1.65 13.58
C GLN A 299 -10.18 -0.80 14.57
N ILE A 300 -9.93 0.50 14.75
CA ILE A 300 -10.61 1.26 15.82
C ILE A 300 -11.21 2.58 15.30
N SER A 301 -12.49 2.53 14.91
CA SER A 301 -13.57 3.36 15.50
C SER A 301 -14.85 3.27 14.65
N LEU A 302 -15.86 2.54 15.11
CA LEU A 302 -17.25 2.85 14.74
C LEU A 302 -17.77 3.87 15.74
N PRO A 303 -18.43 4.96 15.29
CA PRO A 303 -19.13 5.85 16.21
C PRO A 303 -20.24 5.03 16.89
N SER A 304 -20.20 4.95 18.22
CA SER A 304 -21.28 4.42 19.03
C SER A 304 -22.47 5.40 19.04
N ASN A 305 -23.00 5.74 17.88
CA ASN A 305 -24.24 6.48 17.76
C ASN A 305 -25.40 5.49 17.68
N SER A 306 -25.76 4.94 18.84
CA SER A 306 -27.14 4.57 19.12
C SER A 306 -27.48 4.97 20.56
N ILE A 307 -27.53 6.27 20.80
CA ILE A 307 -28.32 6.84 21.89
C ILE A 307 -29.78 6.71 21.45
N SER A 308 -30.37 5.56 21.72
CA SER A 308 -31.83 5.36 21.81
C SER A 308 -32.04 4.05 22.55
N GLY A 309 -32.64 4.16 23.74
CA GLY A 309 -32.59 3.17 24.83
C GLY A 309 -32.78 1.72 24.40
N ARG A 310 -31.84 0.86 24.80
CA ARG A 310 -32.07 -0.57 24.95
C ARG A 310 -31.98 -0.92 26.42
N LEU A 311 -32.97 -1.69 26.89
CA LEU A 311 -32.94 -2.33 28.19
C LEU A 311 -31.66 -3.15 28.36
N PRO A 312 -31.09 -3.21 29.57
CA PRO A 312 -29.90 -4.00 29.84
C PRO A 312 -30.19 -5.48 29.56
N LEU A 313 -29.50 -6.04 28.57
CA LEU A 313 -29.49 -7.49 28.36
C LEU A 313 -28.59 -8.16 29.41
N PRO A 314 -28.95 -9.37 29.87
CA PRO A 314 -28.16 -10.12 30.84
C PRO A 314 -26.76 -10.45 30.29
N GLN A 315 -25.74 -10.33 31.14
CA GLN A 315 -24.31 -10.49 30.83
C GLN A 315 -23.95 -11.80 30.10
N SER A 316 -24.77 -12.85 30.21
CA SER A 316 -24.55 -14.11 29.51
C SER A 316 -24.78 -14.07 28.00
N GLN A 317 -25.45 -13.03 27.47
CA GLN A 317 -25.74 -12.89 26.03
C GLN A 317 -24.85 -11.86 25.30
N GLU A 318 -24.09 -11.04 26.04
CA GLU A 318 -23.25 -9.99 25.47
C GLU A 318 -22.08 -10.53 24.63
N SER A 319 -21.48 -11.64 25.06
CA SER A 319 -20.34 -12.26 24.37
C SER A 319 -20.76 -12.90 23.03
N HIS A 320 -21.94 -13.51 22.98
CA HIS A 320 -22.50 -14.14 21.79
C HIS A 320 -22.98 -13.10 20.77
N TYR A 321 -23.61 -12.01 21.24
CA TYR A 321 -24.09 -10.94 20.37
C TYR A 321 -22.93 -10.12 19.76
N ARG A 322 -21.82 -9.91 20.49
CA ARG A 322 -20.59 -9.30 19.92
C ARG A 322 -19.96 -10.17 18.84
N ARG A 323 -19.95 -11.51 19.00
CA ARG A 323 -19.44 -12.44 17.97
C ARG A 323 -20.30 -12.42 16.71
N ILE A 324 -21.63 -12.44 16.84
CA ILE A 324 -22.56 -12.35 15.70
C ILE A 324 -22.44 -10.99 14.99
N ILE A 325 -22.37 -9.88 15.73
CA ILE A 325 -22.23 -8.55 15.14
C ILE A 325 -20.91 -8.40 14.38
N ASN A 326 -19.81 -8.99 14.86
CA ASN A 326 -18.54 -8.97 14.16
C ASN A 326 -18.52 -9.88 12.92
N ALA A 327 -19.29 -10.97 12.92
CA ALA A 327 -19.49 -11.83 11.75
C ALA A 327 -20.42 -11.19 10.68
N VAL A 328 -21.30 -10.28 11.07
CA VAL A 328 -22.29 -9.64 10.18
C VAL A 328 -21.78 -8.32 9.57
N LYS A 329 -20.66 -7.76 10.05
CA LYS A 329 -20.29 -6.36 9.79
C LYS A 329 -19.64 -6.02 8.44
N LEU A 330 -19.39 -6.99 7.56
CA LEU A 330 -19.37 -6.76 6.11
C LEU A 330 -19.80 -8.06 5.42
N PRO A 331 -20.81 -8.09 4.54
CA PRO A 331 -20.82 -9.15 3.53
C PRO A 331 -19.54 -8.93 2.70
N PRO A 332 -18.57 -9.87 2.69
CA PRO A 332 -17.46 -9.78 1.75
C PRO A 332 -18.03 -9.50 0.37
N GLN A 333 -17.38 -8.63 -0.41
CA GLN A 333 -17.81 -8.37 -1.79
C GLN A 333 -17.93 -9.68 -2.59
N ALA A 334 -17.23 -10.74 -2.16
CA ALA A 334 -17.41 -12.12 -2.61
C ALA A 334 -18.82 -12.69 -2.36
N LEU A 335 -19.46 -12.46 -1.21
CA LEU A 335 -20.85 -12.91 -0.95
C LEU A 335 -21.88 -12.12 -1.76
N VAL A 336 -21.64 -10.83 -2.01
CA VAL A 336 -22.48 -10.02 -2.93
C VAL A 336 -22.34 -10.56 -4.36
N ARG A 337 -21.12 -10.97 -4.76
CA ARG A 337 -20.82 -11.60 -6.05
C ARG A 337 -21.28 -13.06 -6.18
N LEU A 338 -21.53 -13.76 -5.09
CA LEU A 338 -22.08 -15.13 -5.07
C LEU A 338 -23.61 -15.16 -5.18
N SER A 339 -24.29 -14.01 -5.11
CA SER A 339 -25.70 -13.96 -5.44
C SER A 339 -25.86 -14.25 -6.94
N SER A 340 -26.68 -15.24 -7.29
CA SER A 340 -26.95 -15.64 -8.70
C SER A 340 -27.62 -14.54 -9.54
N THR A 341 -27.64 -13.31 -9.05
CA THR A 341 -28.38 -12.14 -9.51
C THR A 341 -27.48 -10.97 -9.87
N TYR A 342 -26.16 -11.04 -9.61
CA TYR A 342 -25.22 -9.95 -9.82
C TYR A 342 -24.41 -10.14 -11.11
N PHE A 343 -24.56 -9.22 -12.07
CA PHE A 343 -23.80 -9.20 -13.32
C PHE A 343 -22.89 -7.96 -13.36
N GLN A 344 -21.58 -8.15 -13.56
CA GLN A 344 -20.64 -7.06 -13.86
C GLN A 344 -20.45 -6.89 -15.37
N PRO A 345 -20.40 -5.64 -15.88
CA PRO A 345 -19.93 -5.39 -17.24
C PRO A 345 -18.47 -5.85 -17.36
N ILE A 346 -18.14 -6.54 -18.45
CA ILE A 346 -16.74 -6.85 -18.77
C ILE A 346 -16.08 -5.55 -19.23
N GLU A 347 -15.47 -4.81 -18.31
CA GLU A 347 -14.38 -3.92 -18.68
C GLU A 347 -13.18 -4.79 -19.09
N ARG A 348 -12.56 -4.44 -20.21
CA ARG A 348 -11.57 -5.24 -20.92
C ARG A 348 -10.45 -5.69 -19.97
N LEU A 349 -10.49 -6.96 -19.57
CA LEU A 349 -9.35 -7.66 -19.00
C LEU A 349 -8.22 -7.63 -20.03
N HIS A 350 -7.21 -6.81 -19.78
CA HIS A 350 -5.92 -6.93 -20.42
C HIS A 350 -5.37 -8.31 -20.06
N ILE A 351 -5.42 -9.24 -21.03
CA ILE A 351 -4.71 -10.51 -20.98
C ILE A 351 -3.22 -10.19 -21.03
N ASN A 352 -2.61 -9.94 -19.87
CA ASN A 352 -1.18 -10.08 -19.74
C ASN A 352 -0.89 -11.58 -19.64
N LYS A 353 -0.44 -12.15 -20.76
CA LYS A 353 0.20 -13.46 -20.80
C LYS A 353 1.32 -13.50 -19.77
N ILE A 354 1.10 -14.17 -18.65
CA ILE A 354 2.18 -14.69 -17.82
C ILE A 354 2.69 -15.95 -18.51
N THR A 355 3.70 -15.78 -19.36
CA THR A 355 4.57 -16.87 -19.79
C THR A 355 5.34 -17.36 -18.56
N ARG A 356 4.94 -18.51 -18.03
CA ARG A 356 5.82 -19.38 -17.24
C ARG A 356 6.81 -20.02 -18.22
N THR A 357 8.09 -19.79 -18.02
CA THR A 357 9.16 -20.61 -18.62
C THR A 357 9.89 -21.34 -17.50
N PHE A 358 9.86 -22.67 -17.56
CA PHE A 358 11.04 -23.48 -17.34
C PHE A 358 10.96 -24.75 -18.19
N SER A 359 12.15 -25.16 -18.65
CA SER A 359 12.55 -26.36 -19.40
C SER A 359 12.32 -26.41 -20.92
N ASP A 360 13.47 -26.62 -21.56
CA ASP A 360 13.80 -26.74 -22.95
C ASP A 360 13.23 -27.98 -23.68
N GLU A 361 13.39 -27.89 -25.01
CA GLU A 361 13.64 -28.93 -26.02
C GLU A 361 12.52 -29.32 -27.01
N ILE A 362 12.93 -29.23 -28.29
CA ILE A 362 12.35 -29.74 -29.56
C ILE A 362 11.48 -28.76 -30.40
N ARG A 363 12.16 -27.79 -31.00
CA ARG A 363 12.40 -27.56 -32.45
C ARG A 363 11.35 -27.97 -33.53
N ASP A 364 11.02 -26.96 -34.36
CA ASP A 364 10.67 -26.93 -35.80
C ASP A 364 9.39 -27.61 -36.34
N LYS A 365 8.35 -26.83 -36.72
CA LYS A 365 8.12 -26.25 -38.07
C LYS A 365 6.66 -25.78 -38.27
N LYS A 366 6.51 -24.67 -39.01
CA LYS A 366 5.27 -24.12 -39.57
C LYS A 366 4.52 -25.16 -40.43
N VAL A 367 3.18 -25.09 -40.45
CA VAL A 367 2.35 -24.84 -41.66
C VAL A 367 0.86 -24.93 -41.33
N ASP A 368 0.13 -24.12 -42.10
CA ASP A 368 -1.28 -23.78 -42.21
C ASP A 368 -2.32 -24.90 -42.46
N PHE A 369 -3.57 -24.52 -42.15
CA PHE A 369 -4.87 -24.88 -42.74
C PHE A 369 -5.27 -26.37 -42.99
N ALA A 370 -6.35 -26.75 -42.28
CA ALA A 370 -7.52 -27.55 -42.68
C ALA A 370 -7.37 -28.72 -43.70
N HIS A 371 -7.72 -29.95 -43.27
CA HIS A 371 -8.72 -30.82 -43.92
C HIS A 371 -9.02 -32.13 -43.11
N LEU A 372 -10.29 -32.25 -42.72
CA LEU A 372 -11.19 -33.42 -42.53
C LEU A 372 -10.72 -34.90 -42.30
N ARG A 373 -11.45 -35.53 -41.35
CA ARG A 373 -12.08 -36.90 -41.31
C ARG A 373 -11.16 -38.14 -41.37
N SER A 374 -11.34 -39.17 -40.54
CA SER A 374 -12.58 -39.94 -40.30
C SER A 374 -12.44 -41.01 -39.20
N LEU A 375 -13.56 -41.19 -38.47
CA LEU A 375 -14.18 -42.45 -38.01
C LEU A 375 -13.46 -43.37 -37.00
N SER A 376 -13.91 -43.32 -35.74
CA SER A 376 -14.65 -44.43 -35.12
C SER A 376 -15.36 -43.99 -33.82
N THR A 377 -16.68 -44.01 -33.86
CA THR A 377 -17.64 -44.08 -32.73
C THR A 377 -18.68 -45.13 -33.15
N PRO A 378 -19.48 -45.76 -32.26
CA PRO A 378 -19.89 -45.24 -30.94
C PRO A 378 -20.00 -46.29 -29.82
N GLY A 379 -20.14 -45.82 -28.57
CA GLY A 379 -20.76 -46.65 -27.53
C GLY A 379 -20.42 -46.27 -26.09
N ASN A 380 -21.26 -45.43 -25.49
CA ASN A 380 -21.63 -45.47 -24.08
C ASN A 380 -20.80 -44.83 -22.95
N GLU A 381 -19.83 -43.95 -23.17
CA GLU A 381 -19.19 -43.24 -22.02
C GLU A 381 -19.19 -41.71 -22.03
N ILE A 382 -19.82 -41.05 -23.02
CA ILE A 382 -19.89 -39.57 -23.04
C ILE A 382 -21.20 -39.01 -22.43
N ALA A 383 -22.19 -39.85 -22.13
CA ALA A 383 -23.47 -39.40 -21.56
C ALA A 383 -23.43 -39.05 -20.07
N ARG A 384 -22.34 -39.32 -19.33
CA ARG A 384 -22.26 -39.02 -17.88
C ARG A 384 -21.41 -37.80 -17.52
N VAL A 385 -20.62 -37.26 -18.45
CA VAL A 385 -19.75 -36.11 -18.17
C VAL A 385 -20.36 -34.78 -18.65
N ALA A 386 -21.30 -34.79 -19.59
CA ALA A 386 -21.99 -33.59 -20.08
C ALA A 386 -23.14 -33.08 -19.17
N LYS A 387 -23.39 -33.70 -18.01
CA LYS A 387 -24.52 -33.32 -17.11
C LYS A 387 -24.11 -32.50 -15.88
N ARG A 388 -22.87 -32.01 -15.80
CA ARG A 388 -22.38 -31.29 -14.60
C ARG A 388 -22.01 -29.82 -14.75
N ASN A 389 -22.08 -29.23 -15.95
CA ASN A 389 -21.80 -27.79 -16.15
C ASN A 389 -23.05 -27.01 -16.58
N GLY A 390 -24.17 -27.21 -15.89
CA GLY A 390 -25.44 -26.48 -16.10
C GLY A 390 -25.79 -25.49 -14.98
N SER A 391 -24.87 -25.13 -14.08
CA SER A 391 -25.19 -24.35 -12.89
C SER A 391 -25.39 -22.84 -13.15
N ASP A 392 -24.77 -22.28 -14.19
CA ASP A 392 -24.71 -20.82 -14.38
C ASP A 392 -25.85 -20.25 -15.22
N LEU A 393 -26.67 -21.09 -15.86
CA LEU A 393 -27.89 -20.69 -16.59
C LEU A 393 -29.17 -20.88 -15.76
N SER A 394 -29.07 -21.42 -14.54
CA SER A 394 -30.20 -21.67 -13.63
C SER A 394 -30.98 -20.42 -13.22
N PHE A 395 -30.49 -19.22 -13.54
CA PHE A 395 -31.12 -17.95 -13.24
C PHE A 395 -32.20 -17.54 -14.25
N LEU A 396 -32.06 -17.92 -15.52
CA LEU A 396 -33.02 -17.57 -16.57
C LEU A 396 -34.30 -18.42 -16.48
N GLU A 397 -34.22 -19.60 -15.87
CA GLU A 397 -35.40 -20.41 -15.51
C GLU A 397 -36.14 -19.85 -14.28
N LYS A 398 -35.59 -18.85 -13.57
CA LYS A 398 -36.27 -18.25 -12.41
C LYS A 398 -37.31 -17.25 -12.88
N LYS A 399 -38.50 -17.33 -12.29
CA LYS A 399 -39.56 -16.35 -12.49
C LYS A 399 -39.19 -15.02 -11.83
N CYS A 400 -39.60 -13.93 -12.47
CA CYS A 400 -39.42 -12.55 -12.02
C CYS A 400 -39.89 -12.39 -10.56
N SER A 401 -39.05 -11.82 -9.71
CA SER A 401 -39.37 -11.64 -8.28
C SER A 401 -40.48 -10.61 -8.00
N ILE A 402 -40.93 -9.88 -9.02
CA ILE A 402 -41.97 -8.84 -8.91
C ILE A 402 -43.32 -9.39 -9.40
N CYS A 403 -43.38 -9.92 -10.62
CA CYS A 403 -44.63 -10.40 -11.19
C CYS A 403 -44.86 -11.90 -11.02
N PHE A 404 -43.83 -12.69 -10.68
CA PHE A 404 -43.87 -14.16 -10.56
C PHE A 404 -44.43 -14.91 -11.78
N GLU A 405 -44.52 -14.23 -12.92
CA GLU A 405 -45.09 -14.75 -14.17
C GLU A 405 -44.02 -14.92 -15.25
N ASN A 406 -43.30 -13.84 -15.58
CA ASN A 406 -42.34 -13.79 -16.68
C ASN A 406 -40.94 -14.21 -16.21
N GLU A 407 -40.11 -14.70 -17.14
CA GLU A 407 -38.71 -15.09 -16.89
C GLU A 407 -37.81 -13.88 -16.55
N CYS A 408 -36.79 -14.11 -15.72
CA CYS A 408 -35.78 -13.10 -15.40
C CYS A 408 -34.85 -12.86 -16.60
N ASN A 409 -35.14 -11.81 -17.36
CA ASN A 409 -34.43 -11.47 -18.59
C ASN A 409 -33.97 -9.99 -18.64
N ALA A 410 -33.85 -9.32 -17.50
CA ALA A 410 -33.37 -7.94 -17.45
C ALA A 410 -32.44 -7.65 -16.26
N VAL A 411 -31.47 -6.77 -16.48
CA VAL A 411 -30.51 -6.28 -15.47
C VAL A 411 -30.62 -4.78 -15.31
N LEU A 412 -30.68 -4.33 -14.05
CA LEU A 412 -30.67 -2.92 -13.67
C LEU A 412 -29.24 -2.42 -13.56
N MET A 413 -28.87 -1.43 -14.36
CA MET A 413 -27.51 -0.87 -14.35
C MET A 413 -27.30 0.07 -13.15
N GLU A 414 -26.05 0.46 -12.91
CA GLU A 414 -25.50 1.01 -11.65
C GLU A 414 -25.39 -0.01 -10.49
N CYS A 415 -26.35 -0.92 -10.36
CA CYS A 415 -26.36 -1.91 -9.27
C CYS A 415 -26.16 -3.37 -9.70
N GLY A 416 -26.40 -3.71 -10.97
CA GLY A 416 -26.17 -5.05 -11.53
C GLY A 416 -27.18 -6.13 -11.12
N HIS A 417 -28.29 -5.76 -10.47
CA HIS A 417 -29.32 -6.72 -10.03
C HIS A 417 -30.19 -7.21 -11.19
N GLY A 418 -30.32 -8.53 -11.37
CA GLY A 418 -30.99 -9.17 -12.51
C GLY A 418 -32.28 -9.95 -12.26
N ALA A 419 -32.87 -9.96 -11.05
CA ALA A 419 -33.95 -10.90 -10.64
C ALA A 419 -35.36 -10.58 -11.18
N ILE A 420 -35.45 -9.92 -12.33
CA ILE A 420 -36.69 -9.36 -12.85
C ILE A 420 -36.80 -9.51 -14.36
N CYS A 421 -38.04 -9.51 -14.85
CA CYS A 421 -38.32 -9.46 -16.28
C CYS A 421 -38.19 -8.02 -16.81
N SER A 422 -37.95 -7.89 -18.11
CA SER A 422 -37.80 -6.59 -18.79
C SER A 422 -38.99 -5.67 -18.57
N ARG A 423 -40.22 -6.20 -18.56
CA ARG A 423 -41.43 -5.41 -18.32
C ARG A 423 -41.44 -4.78 -16.92
N CYS A 424 -41.10 -5.54 -15.88
CA CYS A 424 -41.04 -5.00 -14.52
C CYS A 424 -39.87 -4.02 -14.34
N ALA A 425 -38.74 -4.28 -15.01
CA ALA A 425 -37.58 -3.40 -15.01
C ALA A 425 -37.89 -2.03 -15.64
N GLU A 426 -38.58 -2.01 -16.78
CA GLU A 426 -39.03 -0.77 -17.45
C GLU A 426 -40.00 0.03 -16.58
N ILE A 427 -40.94 -0.64 -15.90
CA ILE A 427 -41.86 0.02 -14.95
C ILE A 427 -41.08 0.65 -13.79
N LEU A 428 -40.07 -0.04 -13.25
CA LEU A 428 -39.22 0.52 -12.18
C LEU A 428 -38.41 1.73 -12.64
N LEU A 429 -37.84 1.66 -13.85
CA LEU A 429 -37.10 2.77 -14.47
C LEU A 429 -37.99 4.01 -14.63
N ASN A 430 -39.21 3.83 -15.14
CA ASN A 430 -40.12 4.93 -15.46
C ASN A 430 -40.81 5.53 -14.23
N ASN A 431 -41.16 4.72 -13.21
CA ASN A 431 -41.95 5.20 -12.07
C ASN A 431 -41.08 5.77 -10.95
N LYS A 432 -40.07 5.01 -10.49
CA LYS A 432 -39.29 5.35 -9.28
C LYS A 432 -37.82 5.60 -9.57
N GLY A 433 -37.30 5.07 -10.68
CA GLY A 433 -35.87 5.11 -11.02
C GLY A 433 -34.97 4.46 -9.96
N LYS A 434 -35.51 3.55 -9.14
CA LYS A 434 -34.79 2.89 -8.02
C LYS A 434 -34.97 1.38 -8.05
N CYS A 435 -33.89 0.65 -7.79
CA CYS A 435 -33.85 -0.81 -7.72
C CYS A 435 -34.72 -1.32 -6.57
N HIS A 436 -35.54 -2.36 -6.79
CA HIS A 436 -36.37 -2.94 -5.73
C HIS A 436 -35.57 -3.77 -4.71
N ILE A 437 -34.36 -4.20 -5.07
CA ILE A 437 -33.47 -4.99 -4.20
C ILE A 437 -32.63 -4.08 -3.32
N CYS A 438 -31.80 -3.22 -3.93
CA CYS A 438 -30.84 -2.38 -3.19
C CYS A 438 -31.24 -0.92 -3.04
N ARG A 439 -32.36 -0.48 -3.63
CA ARG A 439 -32.83 0.93 -3.65
C ARG A 439 -31.89 1.94 -4.32
N GLY A 440 -30.81 1.48 -4.96
CA GLY A 440 -29.91 2.31 -5.78
C GLY A 440 -30.62 2.86 -7.02
N GLU A 441 -30.10 3.96 -7.56
CA GLU A 441 -30.65 4.60 -8.77
C GLU A 441 -30.45 3.71 -10.00
N ILE A 442 -31.43 3.72 -10.92
CA ILE A 442 -31.40 2.98 -12.18
C ILE A 442 -31.25 4.01 -13.31
N SER A 443 -30.10 4.00 -13.96
CA SER A 443 -29.83 4.84 -15.14
C SER A 443 -30.37 4.22 -16.43
N GLN A 444 -30.26 2.90 -16.55
CA GLN A 444 -30.63 2.14 -17.74
C GLN A 444 -30.97 0.68 -17.38
N VAL A 445 -31.76 0.04 -18.24
CA VAL A 445 -32.15 -1.37 -18.14
C VAL A 445 -31.66 -2.13 -19.37
N LEU A 446 -30.93 -3.23 -19.15
CA LEU A 446 -30.46 -4.11 -20.22
C LEU A 446 -31.32 -5.37 -20.30
N LYS A 447 -31.88 -5.64 -21.49
CA LYS A 447 -32.60 -6.89 -21.77
C LYS A 447 -31.65 -7.96 -22.31
N ILE A 448 -31.67 -9.13 -21.68
CA ILE A 448 -30.81 -10.27 -22.00
C ILE A 448 -31.61 -11.30 -22.81
N ARG A 449 -31.03 -11.80 -23.90
CA ARG A 449 -31.54 -12.95 -24.64
C ARG A 449 -30.50 -14.05 -24.67
N VAL A 450 -30.94 -15.29 -24.45
CA VAL A 450 -30.11 -16.48 -24.51
C VAL A 450 -30.43 -17.20 -25.80
N GLU A 451 -29.42 -17.40 -26.65
CA GLU A 451 -29.50 -18.32 -27.78
C GLU A 451 -28.79 -19.62 -27.40
N ALA A 452 -29.41 -20.76 -27.73
CA ALA A 452 -28.91 -22.07 -27.35
C ALA A 452 -27.47 -22.26 -27.84
N ASP A 453 -26.56 -22.39 -26.89
CA ASP A 453 -25.14 -22.73 -27.03
C ASP A 453 -24.09 -21.66 -27.37
N LYS A 454 -24.37 -20.34 -27.36
CA LYS A 454 -23.34 -19.30 -27.10
C LYS A 454 -23.86 -17.87 -27.07
N VAL A 455 -23.36 -17.11 -26.07
CA VAL A 455 -23.38 -15.65 -25.90
C VAL A 455 -24.73 -15.04 -25.47
N LEU A 456 -24.70 -14.34 -24.33
CA LEU A 456 -25.74 -13.41 -23.90
C LEU A 456 -25.69 -12.19 -24.81
N SER A 457 -26.73 -11.98 -25.61
CA SER A 457 -26.86 -10.75 -26.42
C SER A 457 -27.74 -9.73 -25.69
N VAL A 458 -27.30 -8.48 -25.67
CA VAL A 458 -28.12 -7.35 -25.19
C VAL A 458 -29.03 -6.96 -26.34
N VAL A 459 -30.34 -7.15 -26.16
CA VAL A 459 -31.33 -6.94 -27.24
C VAL A 459 -31.98 -5.55 -27.18
N GLY A 460 -31.86 -4.85 -26.05
CA GLY A 460 -32.39 -3.51 -25.91
C GLY A 460 -31.91 -2.79 -24.65
N VAL A 461 -31.88 -1.46 -24.73
CA VAL A 461 -31.55 -0.54 -23.62
C VAL A 461 -32.74 0.36 -23.37
N GLY A 462 -33.36 0.23 -22.20
CA GLY A 462 -34.32 1.22 -21.72
C GLY A 462 -33.55 2.36 -21.07
N ILE A 463 -33.59 3.55 -21.67
CA ILE A 463 -32.96 4.77 -21.11
C ILE A 463 -34.07 5.64 -20.52
N LYS A 464 -33.82 6.19 -19.34
CA LYS A 464 -34.71 7.18 -18.74
C LYS A 464 -34.66 8.47 -19.59
N VAL A 465 -35.70 8.72 -20.37
CA VAL A 465 -35.83 9.97 -21.13
C VAL A 465 -36.27 11.06 -20.15
N ASN A 466 -35.38 12.02 -19.88
CA ASN A 466 -35.75 13.19 -19.10
C ASN A 466 -36.70 14.05 -19.95
N ALA A 467 -37.94 14.20 -19.49
CA ALA A 467 -38.94 15.06 -20.12
C ALA A 467 -38.68 16.56 -19.82
N GLU A 468 -37.48 17.05 -20.12
CA GLU A 468 -37.08 18.46 -19.97
C GLU A 468 -36.47 19.04 -21.26
N SER A 469 -36.88 18.52 -22.42
CA SER A 469 -36.58 19.16 -23.70
C SER A 469 -37.80 19.14 -24.62
N PHE A 470 -38.74 20.03 -24.33
CA PHE A 470 -39.62 20.67 -25.31
C PHE A 470 -39.85 22.12 -24.89
#